data_AF-A0A966PVQ3-F1
#
_entry.id   AF-A0A966PVQ3-F1
#
_cell.length_a   1.000
_cell.length_b   1.000
_cell.length_c   1.000
_cell.angle_alpha   90.00
_cell.angle_beta   90.00
_cell.angle_gamma   90.00
#
_symmetry.space_group_name_H-M   'P 1'
#
loop_
_entity.id
_entity.type
_entity.pdbx_description
1 polymer ?
#
loop_
_entity_poly.entity_id
_entity_poly.type
_entity_poly.pdbx_seq_one_letter_code
_entity_poly.pdbx_strand_id
1 'polypeptide(L)'
;MPELVQTLKSMNEREHNQRKFAASLKGISLDDTVEEKEGPTFDDIKRRAMGIDASQDDVVSLQGSFASEAGFGIGMGLGYSKE
;
A
#
# COMPACT_ATOMS: atom_id res chain seq x y z
N MET A 1 -30.10 -28.97 -1.23
CA MET A 1 -29.99 -29.38 0.18
C MET A 1 -29.27 -28.29 0.98
N PRO A 2 -29.99 -27.26 1.43
CA PRO A 2 -29.41 -26.10 2.13
C PRO A 2 -28.76 -26.45 3.48
N GLU A 3 -29.31 -27.43 4.20
CA GLU A 3 -28.78 -27.91 5.49
C GLU A 3 -27.33 -28.40 5.43
N LEU A 4 -26.95 -29.07 4.32
CA LEU A 4 -25.57 -29.56 4.13
C LEU A 4 -24.59 -28.41 3.88
N VAL A 5 -25.02 -27.37 3.16
CA VAL A 5 -24.21 -26.18 2.90
C VAL A 5 -23.97 -25.40 4.19
N GLN A 6 -25.00 -25.27 5.02
CA GLN A 6 -24.87 -24.62 6.33
C GLN A 6 -23.95 -25.41 7.26
N THR A 7 -24.03 -26.74 7.25
CA THR A 7 -23.11 -27.61 7.99
C THR A 7 -21.67 -27.45 7.51
N LEU A 8 -21.45 -27.40 6.19
CA LEU A 8 -20.12 -27.20 5.61
C LEU A 8 -19.55 -25.82 5.97
N LYS A 9 -20.40 -24.78 5.95
CA LYS A 9 -20.02 -23.42 6.36
C LYS A 9 -19.61 -23.37 7.83
N SER A 10 -20.38 -23.99 8.73
CA SER A 10 -20.05 -24.01 10.16
C SER A 10 -18.77 -24.82 10.44
N MET A 11 -18.51 -25.90 9.69
CA MET A 11 -17.25 -26.62 9.74
C MET A 11 -16.06 -25.74 9.34
N ASN A 12 -16.18 -25.00 8.22
CA ASN A 12 -15.13 -24.08 7.76
C ASN A 12 -14.87 -22.96 8.76
N GLU A 13 -15.91 -22.33 9.33
CA GLU A 13 -15.76 -21.30 10.36
C GLU A 13 -15.05 -21.85 11.60
N ARG A 14 -15.40 -23.07 12.03
CA ARG A 14 -14.74 -23.72 13.17
C ARG A 14 -13.26 -23.97 12.92
N GLU A 15 -12.91 -24.46 11.73
CA GLU A 15 -11.52 -24.70 11.35
C GLU A 15 -10.73 -23.38 11.24
N HIS A 16 -11.32 -22.35 10.63
CA HIS A 16 -10.72 -21.03 10.53
C HIS A 16 -10.40 -20.45 11.92
N ASN A 17 -11.34 -20.55 12.87
CA ASN A 17 -11.14 -20.10 14.25
C ASN A 17 -10.04 -20.88 14.98
N GLN A 18 -9.94 -22.20 14.76
CA GLN A 18 -8.85 -23.01 15.32
C GLN A 18 -7.48 -22.57 14.80
N ARG A 19 -7.38 -22.30 13.50
CA ARG A 19 -6.14 -21.80 12.88
C ARG A 19 -5.79 -20.41 13.42
N LYS A 20 -6.76 -19.51 13.54
CA LYS A 20 -6.59 -18.18 14.15
C LYS A 20 -6.03 -18.29 15.57
N PHE A 21 -6.61 -19.14 16.41
CA PHE A 21 -6.15 -19.37 17.77
C PHE A 21 -4.71 -19.93 17.82
N ALA A 22 -4.39 -20.91 16.97
CA ALA A 22 -3.04 -21.48 16.90
C ALA A 22 -2.00 -20.47 16.40
N ALA A 23 -2.38 -19.61 15.46
CA ALA A 23 -1.53 -18.54 14.96
C ALA A 23 -1.31 -17.46 16.03
N SER A 24 -2.36 -17.07 16.76
CA SER A 24 -2.23 -16.07 17.84
C SER A 24 -1.32 -16.54 18.97
N LEU A 25 -1.32 -17.84 19.29
CA LEU A 25 -0.35 -18.42 20.25
C LEU A 25 1.10 -18.29 19.78
N LYS A 26 1.32 -18.25 18.46
CA LYS A 26 2.62 -18.04 17.84
C LYS A 26 2.95 -16.57 17.58
N GLY A 27 2.07 -15.65 17.99
CA GLY A 27 2.19 -14.22 17.69
C GLY A 27 1.95 -13.87 16.23
N ILE A 28 1.28 -14.73 15.46
CA ILE A 28 0.92 -14.51 14.06
C ILE A 28 -0.57 -14.16 14.00
N SER A 29 -0.90 -12.98 13.50
CA SER A 29 -2.28 -12.57 13.26
C SER A 29 -2.73 -13.01 11.87
N LEU A 30 -3.71 -13.91 11.80
CA LEU A 30 -4.32 -14.36 10.54
C LEU A 30 -5.42 -13.42 10.02
N ASP A 31 -5.91 -12.56 10.90
CA ASP A 31 -7.04 -11.65 10.66
C ASP A 31 -6.59 -10.20 10.54
N ASP A 32 -5.27 -9.98 10.47
CA ASP A 32 -4.71 -8.76 9.91
C ASP A 32 -5.01 -8.83 8.40
N THR A 33 -6.28 -8.63 8.05
CA THR A 33 -6.63 -8.02 6.79
C THR A 33 -5.85 -6.73 6.79
N VAL A 34 -4.71 -6.78 6.11
CA VAL A 34 -3.97 -5.68 5.51
C VAL A 34 -4.86 -4.45 5.62
N GLU A 35 -4.65 -3.60 6.64
CA GLU A 35 -4.99 -2.19 6.46
C GLU A 35 -4.49 -1.88 5.07
N GLU A 36 -5.34 -1.35 4.20
CA GLU A 36 -5.05 -0.99 2.81
C GLU A 36 -3.92 0.06 2.76
N LYS A 37 -2.73 -0.28 3.26
CA LYS A 37 -1.48 0.24 2.79
C LYS A 37 -1.33 -0.46 1.47
N GLU A 38 -1.90 0.15 0.43
CA GLU A 38 -1.40 -0.03 -0.92
C GLU A 38 0.11 -0.24 -0.80
N GLY A 39 0.56 -1.45 -1.14
CA GLY A 39 1.99 -1.72 -1.16
C GLY A 39 2.67 -0.67 -2.03
N PRO A 40 3.97 -0.39 -1.81
CA PRO A 40 4.66 0.63 -2.58
C PRO A 40 4.45 0.39 -4.08
N THR A 41 3.94 1.40 -4.78
CA THR A 41 3.68 1.33 -6.22
C THR A 41 5.00 1.12 -6.96
N PHE A 42 4.96 0.63 -8.19
CA PHE A 42 6.16 0.47 -9.01
C PHE A 42 7.02 1.76 -9.06
N ASP A 43 6.37 2.92 -9.12
CA ASP A 43 7.06 4.22 -9.10
C ASP A 43 7.72 4.52 -7.75
N ASP A 44 7.13 4.11 -6.63
CA ASP A 44 7.75 4.24 -5.30
C ASP A 44 9.02 3.39 -5.20
N ILE A 45 8.99 2.19 -5.78
CA ILE A 45 10.15 1.30 -5.84
C ILE A 45 11.25 1.89 -6.73
N LYS A 46 10.88 2.44 -7.89
CA LYS A 46 11.82 3.11 -8.81
C LYS A 46 12.49 4.32 -8.15
N ARG A 47 11.72 5.15 -7.44
CA ARG A 47 12.22 6.31 -6.69
C ARG A 47 13.19 5.90 -5.59
N ARG A 48 12.83 4.88 -4.80
CA ARG A 48 13.69 4.32 -3.75
C ARG A 48 15.01 3.77 -4.31
N ALA A 49 14.97 3.06 -5.43
CA ALA A 49 16.18 2.54 -6.08
C ALA A 49 17.13 3.65 -6.55
N MET A 50 16.60 4.84 -6.84
CA MET A 50 17.38 6.03 -7.21
C MET A 50 17.78 6.89 -6.01
N GLY A 51 17.50 6.46 -4.78
CA GLY A 51 17.87 7.16 -3.54
C GLY A 51 16.93 8.31 -3.15
N ILE A 52 15.76 8.41 -3.77
CA ILE A 52 14.74 9.40 -3.42
C ILE A 52 13.78 8.75 -2.42
N ASP A 53 13.90 9.12 -1.15
CA ASP A 53 13.03 8.66 -0.07
C ASP A 53 11.98 9.72 0.24
N ALA A 54 10.96 9.82 -0.62
CA ALA A 54 9.88 10.76 -0.43
C ALA A 54 8.55 10.21 -0.94
N SER A 55 7.47 10.64 -0.29
CA SER A 55 6.10 10.28 -0.67
C SER A 55 5.75 10.85 -2.04
N GLN A 56 4.88 10.17 -2.78
CA GLN A 56 4.35 10.65 -4.05
C GLN A 56 3.69 12.05 -3.94
N ASP A 57 3.14 12.36 -2.76
CA ASP A 57 2.49 13.64 -2.46
C ASP A 57 3.49 14.78 -2.12
N ASP A 58 4.77 14.48 -1.91
CA ASP A 58 5.77 15.49 -1.56
C ASP A 58 6.39 16.10 -2.82
N VAL A 59 5.79 17.20 -3.27
CA VAL A 59 6.24 17.97 -4.44
C VAL A 59 7.63 18.59 -4.26
N VAL A 60 8.09 18.81 -3.02
CA VAL A 60 9.39 19.44 -2.74
C VAL A 60 10.54 18.46 -2.94
N SER A 61 10.26 17.17 -2.74
CA SER A 61 11.22 16.08 -2.96
C SER A 61 11.47 15.75 -4.43
N LEU A 62 10.54 16.14 -5.32
CA LEU A 62 10.65 15.94 -6.75
C LEU A 62 11.64 16.95 -7.33
N GLN A 63 12.86 16.48 -7.68
CA GLN A 63 13.89 17.30 -8.28
C GLN A 63 14.34 16.74 -9.64
N GLY A 64 14.75 17.62 -10.55
CA GLY A 64 15.33 17.26 -11.84
C GLY A 64 14.31 16.70 -12.84
N SER A 65 14.64 15.57 -13.48
CA SER A 65 13.84 14.98 -14.56
C SER A 65 12.44 14.55 -14.11
N PHE A 66 12.30 14.08 -12.88
CA PHE A 66 11.00 13.66 -12.32
C PHE A 66 10.06 14.84 -12.07
N ALA A 67 10.60 16.00 -11.68
CA ALA A 67 9.82 17.21 -11.55
C ALA A 67 9.26 17.61 -12.93
N SER A 68 10.13 17.60 -13.96
CA SER A 68 9.73 17.95 -15.33
C SER A 68 8.66 16.99 -15.89
N GLU A 69 8.78 15.68 -15.62
CA GLU A 69 7.80 14.66 -16.02
C GLU A 69 6.45 14.82 -15.30
N ALA A 70 6.48 15.21 -14.02
CA ALA A 70 5.28 15.52 -13.23
C ALA A 70 4.70 16.93 -13.51
N GLY A 71 5.31 17.71 -14.41
CA GLY A 71 4.87 19.06 -14.79
C GLY A 71 5.33 20.17 -13.83
N PHE A 72 6.22 19.88 -12.89
CA PHE A 72 6.83 20.82 -11.96
C PHE A 72 8.24 21.23 -12.46
N GLY A 73 8.47 22.52 -12.72
CA GLY A 73 9.82 22.94 -13.14
C GLY A 73 9.92 24.36 -13.70
N ILE A 74 11.17 24.82 -13.82
CA ILE A 74 11.51 26.10 -14.45
C ILE A 74 11.08 26.04 -15.93
N GLY A 75 10.14 26.90 -16.33
CA GLY A 75 9.57 26.91 -17.68
C GLY A 75 8.19 26.25 -17.82
N MET A 76 7.67 25.59 -16.77
CA MET A 76 6.32 24.99 -16.74
C MET A 76 5.27 25.85 -16.02
N GLY A 77 5.51 27.17 -15.88
CA GLY A 77 4.57 28.11 -15.26
C GLY A 77 4.76 28.37 -13.75
N LEU A 78 5.72 27.69 -13.11
CA LEU A 78 6.11 27.91 -11.69
C LEU A 78 7.39 28.76 -11.56
N GLY A 79 7.71 29.56 -12.57
CA GLY A 79 8.84 30.49 -12.53
C GLY A 79 8.59 31.60 -11.53
N TYR A 80 9.63 32.01 -10.78
CA TYR A 80 9.56 33.16 -9.91
C TYR A 80 9.39 34.44 -10.74
N SER A 81 8.19 35.03 -10.76
CA SER A 81 8.00 36.40 -11.23
C SER A 81 8.16 37.35 -10.05
N LYS A 82 9.22 38.16 -10.08
CA LYS A 82 9.34 39.30 -9.17
C LYS A 82 8.59 40.47 -9.81
N GLU A 83 7.47 40.89 -9.20
CA GLU A 83 6.91 42.23 -9.41
C GLU A 83 7.82 43.29 -8.77
#